data_AF-A0A434RN05-F1
#
_entry.id   AF-A0A434RN05-F1
#
_cell.length_a   1.000
_cell.length_b   1.000
_cell.length_c   1.000
_cell.angle_alpha   90.00
_cell.angle_beta   90.00
_cell.angle_gamma   90.00
#
_symmetry.space_group_name_H-M   'P 1'
#
loop_
_entity.id
_entity.type
_entity.pdbx_description
1 polymer ?
#
loop_
_entity_poly.entity_id
_entity_poly.type
_entity_poly.pdbx_seq_one_letter_code
_entity_poly.pdbx_strand_id
1 'polypeptide(L)'
;MLVGDSGRQPKAPAKWIPSGEGVRVAGVSINSGMFYLGASFAGKSGAENCLVDPTCQVGSVRGDPEGKTLPYWPSYQSISPGARRTYLEWLAGGRNDPSIGIGYVFIFFYGLERRLFIDEARNEAPAMAAEVRRLLALHGENYSFKGYASKFLDVADLMANPDISRPALSPDLRSGYEMPLSVRLHLGRKLGSKLPFDSTDALLWILSLPDTQLRTPASRCFEELAELWHVRFASRYPDGLKVNSPRTKIKVEYRAASGGFGGRVDLSDSELGPLPDVGAVSAPIDGLRDLLNACSDELAAYSRLLGKKPEARDTVEAAFLLPKEILTSGSETGAAALKRVDDFFGDHRIAGAKVTRLAQALGMEIPPKGKLGAGLCNQIGALMDKLDVGFEPDRRYGSRGLEADGYILLFKAKEG
;
A
#
# COMPACT_ATOMS: atom_id res chain seq x y z
N MET A 1 3.07 72.53 -6.49
CA MET A 1 2.16 71.53 -5.89
C MET A 1 2.80 70.17 -6.08
N LEU A 2 3.39 69.63 -5.01
CA LEU A 2 3.88 68.25 -4.96
C LEU A 2 2.69 67.37 -4.58
N VAL A 3 2.29 66.49 -5.49
CA VAL A 3 1.25 65.49 -5.24
C VAL A 3 1.84 64.45 -4.30
N GLY A 4 1.22 64.33 -3.12
CA GLY A 4 1.65 63.43 -2.06
C GLY A 4 1.63 61.97 -2.51
N ASP A 5 2.75 61.31 -2.25
CA ASP A 5 2.86 59.86 -2.27
C ASP A 5 1.94 59.32 -1.16
N SER A 6 0.79 58.79 -1.57
CA SER A 6 -0.17 58.16 -0.68
C SER A 6 0.48 56.91 -0.07
N GLY A 7 0.92 57.04 1.18
CA GLY A 7 1.55 55.97 1.95
C GLY A 7 0.75 54.67 1.90
N ARG A 8 1.30 53.66 1.25
CA ARG A 8 0.85 52.26 1.42
C ARG A 8 1.02 51.92 2.89
N GLN A 9 -0.11 51.72 3.59
CA GLN A 9 -0.05 51.13 4.93
C GLN A 9 0.68 49.78 4.86
N PRO A 10 1.58 49.49 5.82
CA PRO A 10 2.28 48.22 5.85
C PRO A 10 1.28 47.08 5.99
N LYS A 11 1.30 46.14 5.04
CA LYS A 11 0.51 44.90 5.10
C LYS A 11 0.84 44.16 6.39
N ALA A 12 -0.17 43.63 7.09
CA ALA A 12 0.03 42.83 8.28
C ALA A 12 0.92 41.61 7.97
N PRO A 13 2.01 41.37 8.72
CA PRO A 13 2.89 40.24 8.46
C PRO A 13 2.18 38.91 8.72
N ALA A 14 2.43 37.93 7.86
CA ALA A 14 1.93 36.58 8.01
C ALA A 14 2.46 35.93 9.29
N LYS A 15 1.55 35.41 10.13
CA LYS A 15 1.83 34.65 11.34
C LYS A 15 1.24 33.25 11.19
N TRP A 16 2.02 32.21 11.50
CA TRP A 16 1.51 30.85 11.67
C TRP A 16 0.69 30.75 12.96
N ILE A 17 -0.54 30.26 12.86
CA ILE A 17 -1.37 29.90 14.01
C ILE A 17 -1.17 28.40 14.26
N PRO A 18 -0.45 27.99 15.31
CA PRO A 18 -0.16 26.59 15.59
C PRO A 18 -1.42 25.81 15.97
N SER A 19 -1.31 24.48 15.96
CA SER A 19 -2.41 23.60 16.34
C SER A 19 -2.94 23.93 17.74
N GLY A 20 -4.26 24.04 17.87
CA GLY A 20 -4.93 24.34 19.15
C GLY A 20 -4.88 25.82 19.59
N GLU A 21 -4.14 26.70 18.89
CA GLU A 21 -4.20 28.14 19.18
C GLU A 21 -5.48 28.75 18.59
N GLY A 22 -6.25 29.42 19.46
CA GLY A 22 -7.50 30.07 19.12
C GLY A 22 -7.31 31.50 18.61
N VAL A 23 -7.97 31.85 17.51
CA VAL A 23 -8.01 33.21 16.96
C VAL A 23 -9.40 33.59 16.48
N ARG A 24 -9.66 34.89 16.39
CA ARG A 24 -10.92 35.42 15.84
C ARG A 24 -10.65 36.19 14.55
N VAL A 25 -11.32 35.79 13.47
CA VAL A 25 -11.20 36.42 12.14
C VAL A 25 -12.59 36.80 11.65
N ALA A 26 -12.80 38.09 11.35
CA ALA A 26 -14.08 38.62 10.88
C ALA A 26 -15.31 38.12 11.69
N GLY A 27 -15.16 38.06 13.02
CA GLY A 27 -16.20 37.63 13.95
C GLY A 27 -16.30 36.11 14.16
N VAL A 28 -15.64 35.28 13.35
CA VAL A 28 -15.59 33.81 13.48
C VAL A 28 -14.45 33.39 14.42
N SER A 29 -14.77 32.59 15.44
CA SER A 29 -13.76 32.00 16.35
C SER A 29 -13.27 30.66 15.78
N ILE A 30 -11.96 30.53 15.62
CA ILE A 30 -11.30 29.34 15.09
C ILE A 30 -10.34 28.82 16.16
N ASN A 31 -10.55 27.60 16.65
CA ASN A 31 -9.74 27.01 17.73
C ASN A 31 -8.82 25.86 17.25
N SER A 32 -8.90 25.50 15.98
CA SER A 32 -8.19 24.36 15.40
C SER A 32 -6.75 24.69 14.97
N GLY A 33 -6.46 25.95 14.66
CA GLY A 33 -5.16 26.40 14.18
C GLY A 33 -4.72 25.74 12.86
N MET A 34 -3.40 25.65 12.66
CA MET A 34 -2.69 25.11 11.49
C MET A 34 -2.87 25.91 10.19
N PHE A 35 -2.89 27.24 10.26
CA PHE A 35 -2.98 28.10 9.07
C PHE A 35 -2.22 29.41 9.27
N TYR A 36 -1.96 30.13 8.17
CA TYR A 36 -1.34 31.46 8.24
C TYR A 36 -2.40 32.56 8.28
N LEU A 37 -2.27 33.48 9.24
CA LEU A 37 -3.05 34.70 9.36
C LEU A 37 -2.17 35.90 9.01
N GLY A 38 -2.61 36.75 8.08
CA GLY A 38 -1.91 37.97 7.68
C GLY A 38 -2.05 38.29 6.20
N ALA A 39 -1.45 39.39 5.75
CA ALA A 39 -1.64 39.94 4.40
C ALA A 39 -0.42 39.78 3.48
N SER A 40 0.77 39.46 4.03
CA SER A 40 1.98 39.20 3.25
C SER A 40 3.04 38.43 4.02
N PHE A 41 3.84 37.61 3.32
CA PHE A 41 5.08 37.05 3.86
C PHE A 41 6.23 38.05 3.73
N ALA A 42 7.06 38.19 4.78
CA ALA A 42 8.23 39.06 4.72
C ALA A 42 9.34 38.44 3.85
N GLY A 43 9.86 39.21 2.88
CA GLY A 43 11.17 38.96 2.26
C GLY A 43 11.32 37.75 1.32
N LYS A 44 10.26 37.04 0.93
CA LYS A 44 10.33 35.94 -0.06
C LYS A 44 9.20 36.02 -1.07
N SER A 45 9.51 35.92 -2.37
CA SER A 45 8.49 35.76 -3.41
C SER A 45 7.92 34.34 -3.36
N GLY A 46 6.66 34.22 -2.96
CA GLY A 46 5.86 33.01 -3.08
C GLY A 46 4.40 33.43 -3.10
N ALA A 47 3.53 32.68 -3.78
CA ALA A 47 2.14 33.07 -3.90
C ALA A 47 1.49 33.16 -2.50
N GLU A 48 0.81 34.27 -2.24
CA GLU A 48 0.09 34.60 -1.00
C GLU A 48 -1.19 33.73 -0.84
N ASN A 49 -1.25 32.56 -1.48
CA ASN A 49 -2.48 31.80 -1.70
C ASN A 49 -2.99 31.03 -0.49
N CYS A 50 -2.13 30.80 0.52
CA CYS A 50 -2.47 30.14 1.78
C CYS A 50 -2.83 31.12 2.92
N LEU A 51 -2.73 32.44 2.69
CA LEU A 51 -2.94 33.45 3.73
C LEU A 51 -4.42 33.70 3.98
N VAL A 52 -4.84 33.60 5.23
CA VAL A 52 -6.08 34.23 5.70
C VAL A 52 -5.77 35.70 5.95
N ASP A 53 -6.13 36.56 5.00
CA ASP A 53 -5.92 37.99 5.11
C ASP A 53 -7.08 38.65 5.88
N PRO A 54 -6.86 39.14 7.11
CA PRO A 54 -7.92 39.73 7.93
C PRO A 54 -8.46 41.06 7.37
N THR A 55 -7.79 41.66 6.36
CA THR A 55 -8.23 42.90 5.71
C THR A 55 -9.25 42.66 4.60
N CYS A 56 -9.39 41.41 4.13
CA CYS A 56 -10.36 41.07 3.10
C CYS A 56 -11.81 41.14 3.63
N GLN A 57 -12.73 41.65 2.81
CA GLN A 57 -14.14 41.68 3.16
C GLN A 57 -14.70 40.26 3.26
N VAL A 58 -15.36 39.95 4.39
CA VAL A 58 -16.03 38.68 4.65
C VAL A 58 -17.55 38.90 4.66
N GLY A 59 -18.29 38.01 4.00
CA GLY A 59 -19.75 38.05 3.97
C GLY A 59 -20.35 37.80 5.36
N SER A 60 -21.53 38.37 5.61
CA SER A 60 -22.27 38.13 6.86
C SER A 60 -22.82 36.70 6.97
N VAL A 61 -23.03 36.03 5.83
CA VAL A 61 -23.54 34.66 5.72
C VAL A 61 -22.63 33.81 4.84
N ARG A 62 -22.66 32.49 5.03
CA ARG A 62 -21.97 31.53 4.15
C ARG A 62 -22.45 31.69 2.70
N GLY A 63 -21.54 31.54 1.76
CA GLY A 63 -21.83 31.49 0.33
C GLY A 63 -20.90 30.51 -0.40
N ASP A 64 -21.39 29.93 -1.49
CA ASP A 64 -20.64 28.97 -2.33
C ASP A 64 -19.98 27.80 -1.57
N PRO A 65 -20.71 27.04 -0.72
CA PRO A 65 -20.14 25.92 0.03
C PRO A 65 -19.59 24.79 -0.86
N GLU A 66 -20.19 24.59 -2.03
CA GLU A 66 -19.75 23.63 -3.04
C GLU A 66 -18.50 24.11 -3.81
N GLY A 67 -18.13 25.39 -3.69
CA GLY A 67 -16.95 25.97 -4.32
C GLY A 67 -17.06 26.12 -5.84
N LYS A 68 -18.27 26.30 -6.38
CA LYS A 68 -18.57 26.44 -7.81
C LYS A 68 -17.95 27.69 -8.43
N THR A 69 -17.70 28.73 -7.64
CA THR A 69 -17.13 30.01 -8.10
C THR A 69 -15.65 30.14 -7.79
N LEU A 70 -15.03 29.13 -7.18
CA LEU A 70 -13.60 29.13 -6.87
C LEU A 70 -12.78 29.04 -8.17
N PRO A 71 -11.75 29.88 -8.37
CA PRO A 71 -10.88 29.77 -9.53
C PRO A 71 -9.99 28.52 -9.45
N TYR A 72 -9.39 28.15 -10.58
CA TYR A 72 -8.33 27.14 -10.61
C TYR A 72 -7.12 27.65 -9.79
N TRP A 73 -6.75 26.92 -8.74
CA TRP A 73 -5.84 27.34 -7.65
C TRP A 73 -6.35 28.54 -6.84
N PRO A 74 -7.40 28.34 -6.02
CA PRO A 74 -8.00 29.43 -5.27
C PRO A 74 -7.06 29.96 -4.18
N SER A 75 -7.20 31.25 -3.87
CA SER A 75 -6.66 31.85 -2.65
C SER A 75 -7.76 32.49 -1.84
N TYR A 76 -7.52 32.72 -0.55
CA TYR A 76 -8.45 33.47 0.28
C TYR A 76 -8.74 34.87 -0.28
N GLN A 77 -7.75 35.56 -0.87
CA GLN A 77 -7.97 36.88 -1.44
C GLN A 77 -8.76 36.82 -2.76
N SER A 78 -8.66 35.75 -3.56
CA SER A 78 -9.30 35.69 -4.89
C SER A 78 -10.78 35.30 -4.83
N ILE A 79 -11.26 34.76 -3.72
CA ILE A 79 -12.62 34.20 -3.59
C ILE A 79 -13.61 35.26 -3.09
N SER A 80 -14.91 35.05 -3.36
CA SER A 80 -15.96 36.01 -2.98
C SER A 80 -16.09 36.18 -1.45
N PRO A 81 -16.63 37.31 -0.94
CA PRO A 81 -16.86 37.48 0.49
C PRO A 81 -17.67 36.35 1.15
N GLY A 82 -18.67 35.81 0.45
CA GLY A 82 -19.46 34.66 0.91
C GLY A 82 -18.62 33.37 0.99
N ALA A 83 -17.78 33.12 -0.01
CA ALA A 83 -16.84 31.99 -0.02
C ALA A 83 -15.80 32.11 1.11
N ARG A 84 -15.28 33.32 1.38
CA ARG A 84 -14.39 33.56 2.55
C ARG A 84 -15.10 33.23 3.85
N ARG A 85 -16.38 33.59 3.99
CA ARG A 85 -17.17 33.27 5.18
C ARG A 85 -17.32 31.75 5.34
N THR A 86 -17.64 31.04 4.26
CA THR A 86 -17.68 29.56 4.23
C THR A 86 -16.36 28.95 4.66
N TYR A 87 -15.24 29.40 4.09
CA TYR A 87 -13.90 28.90 4.44
C TYR A 87 -13.59 29.09 5.93
N LEU A 88 -13.81 30.28 6.48
CA LEU A 88 -13.57 30.56 7.90
C LEU A 88 -14.44 29.68 8.81
N GLU A 89 -15.71 29.49 8.47
CA GLU A 89 -16.58 28.63 9.27
C GLU A 89 -16.25 27.14 9.13
N TRP A 90 -15.72 26.70 7.99
CA TRP A 90 -15.18 25.34 7.84
C TRP A 90 -13.92 25.14 8.71
N LEU A 91 -13.02 26.12 8.76
CA LEU A 91 -11.87 26.10 9.70
C LEU A 91 -12.34 26.05 11.16
N ALA A 92 -13.34 26.85 11.52
CA ALA A 92 -13.93 26.88 12.86
C ALA A 92 -14.61 25.56 13.24
N GLY A 93 -15.27 24.90 12.29
CA GLY A 93 -15.88 23.57 12.45
C GLY A 93 -14.87 22.41 12.52
N GLY A 94 -13.58 22.70 12.67
CA GLY A 94 -12.53 21.68 12.75
C GLY A 94 -12.26 20.97 11.42
N ARG A 95 -12.67 21.57 10.29
CA ARG A 95 -12.42 21.02 8.94
C ARG A 95 -12.98 19.61 8.78
N ASN A 96 -14.18 19.35 9.32
CA ASN A 96 -14.79 18.01 9.38
C ASN A 96 -15.89 17.78 8.34
N ASP A 97 -16.33 18.82 7.63
CA ASP A 97 -17.40 18.70 6.63
C ASP A 97 -16.87 18.01 5.36
N PRO A 98 -17.28 16.76 5.05
CA PRO A 98 -16.81 16.04 3.87
C PRO A 98 -17.40 16.59 2.56
N SER A 99 -18.49 17.37 2.63
CA SER A 99 -19.22 17.91 1.48
C SER A 99 -18.68 19.25 0.96
N ILE A 100 -17.73 19.85 1.68
CA ILE A 100 -17.14 21.14 1.32
C ILE A 100 -16.45 21.05 -0.06
N GLY A 101 -16.57 22.10 -0.86
CA GLY A 101 -15.87 22.20 -2.15
C GLY A 101 -14.35 22.01 -1.96
N ILE A 102 -13.74 21.13 -2.75
CA ILE A 102 -12.32 20.74 -2.59
C ILE A 102 -11.35 21.92 -2.68
N GLY A 103 -11.73 22.99 -3.38
CA GLY A 103 -10.92 24.21 -3.45
C GLY A 103 -10.64 24.83 -2.07
N TYR A 104 -11.57 24.74 -1.11
CA TYR A 104 -11.36 25.20 0.26
C TYR A 104 -10.32 24.35 1.00
N VAL A 105 -10.34 23.03 0.79
CA VAL A 105 -9.35 22.11 1.35
C VAL A 105 -7.96 22.45 0.80
N PHE A 106 -7.85 22.78 -0.49
CA PHE A 106 -6.60 23.20 -1.10
C PHE A 106 -6.05 24.51 -0.52
N ILE A 107 -6.88 25.53 -0.29
CA ILE A 107 -6.42 26.80 0.36
C ILE A 107 -5.73 26.49 1.70
N PHE A 108 -6.33 25.61 2.51
CA PHE A 108 -5.74 25.19 3.79
C PHE A 108 -4.47 24.36 3.59
N PHE A 109 -4.52 23.37 2.68
CA PHE A 109 -3.40 22.48 2.39
C PHE A 109 -2.15 23.25 1.92
N TYR A 110 -2.31 24.31 1.13
CA TYR A 110 -1.19 25.18 0.72
C TYR A 110 -0.43 25.76 1.91
N GLY A 111 -1.11 26.01 3.03
CA GLY A 111 -0.49 26.46 4.28
C GLY A 111 0.36 25.36 4.92
N LEU A 112 -0.13 24.12 4.95
CA LEU A 112 0.61 22.97 5.47
C LEU A 112 1.87 22.71 4.63
N GLU A 113 1.74 22.72 3.31
CA GLU A 113 2.88 22.59 2.40
C GLU A 113 3.94 23.65 2.72
N ARG A 114 3.51 24.90 2.96
CA ARG A 114 4.46 26.00 3.17
C ARG A 114 5.18 25.81 4.48
N ARG A 115 4.41 25.50 5.52
CA ARG A 115 4.94 25.31 6.86
C ARG A 115 5.98 24.20 6.91
N LEU A 116 5.72 23.09 6.22
CA LEU A 116 6.63 21.96 6.23
C LEU A 116 7.85 22.17 5.32
N PHE A 117 7.66 22.64 4.09
CA PHE A 117 8.72 22.59 3.06
C PHE A 117 9.43 23.93 2.79
N ILE A 118 8.85 25.07 3.17
CA ILE A 118 9.47 26.40 2.98
C ILE A 118 9.95 26.98 4.30
N ASP A 119 9.12 26.86 5.34
CA ASP A 119 9.49 27.29 6.70
C ASP A 119 10.30 26.20 7.44
N GLU A 120 10.42 25.00 6.86
CA GLU A 120 11.18 23.86 7.39
C GLU A 120 10.83 23.48 8.83
N ALA A 121 9.55 23.59 9.21
CA ALA A 121 9.06 23.29 10.56
C ALA A 121 8.99 21.77 10.83
N ARG A 122 10.14 21.08 10.80
CA ARG A 122 10.24 19.62 10.92
C ARG A 122 9.64 19.06 12.20
N ASN A 123 9.77 19.81 13.30
CA ASN A 123 9.20 19.46 14.60
C ASN A 123 7.64 19.42 14.58
N GLU A 124 7.00 20.06 13.61
CA GLU A 124 5.55 20.03 13.42
C GLU A 124 5.10 18.96 12.40
N ALA A 125 6.04 18.27 11.73
CA ALA A 125 5.73 17.28 10.70
C ALA A 125 4.79 16.16 11.17
N PRO A 126 4.94 15.56 12.37
CA PRO A 126 4.02 14.52 12.84
C PRO A 126 2.56 15.02 12.95
N ALA A 127 2.36 16.23 13.48
CA ALA A 127 1.03 16.81 13.65
C ALA A 127 0.40 17.17 12.30
N MET A 128 1.17 17.74 11.38
CA MET A 128 0.70 18.02 10.02
C MET A 128 0.39 16.74 9.24
N ALA A 129 1.23 15.70 9.35
CA ALA A 129 0.99 14.41 8.71
C ALA A 129 -0.30 13.74 9.25
N ALA A 130 -0.57 13.84 10.55
CA ALA A 130 -1.83 13.37 11.13
C ALA A 130 -3.04 14.12 10.53
N GLU A 131 -2.96 15.44 10.40
CA GLU A 131 -4.03 16.24 9.79
C GLU A 131 -4.23 15.94 8.31
N VAL A 132 -3.16 15.75 7.54
CA VAL A 132 -3.23 15.38 6.12
C VAL A 132 -3.85 13.99 5.95
N ARG A 133 -3.52 13.01 6.80
CA ARG A 133 -4.21 11.70 6.80
C ARG A 133 -5.70 11.83 7.09
N ARG A 134 -6.09 12.67 8.05
CA ARG A 134 -7.50 12.94 8.38
C ARG A 134 -8.24 13.56 7.20
N LEU A 135 -7.66 14.58 6.56
CA LEU A 135 -8.23 15.19 5.36
C LEU A 135 -8.31 14.20 4.19
N LEU A 136 -7.32 13.33 4.03
CA LEU A 136 -7.32 12.28 3.01
C LEU A 136 -8.43 11.25 3.24
N ALA A 137 -8.74 10.91 4.49
CA ALA A 137 -9.86 10.04 4.82
C ALA A 137 -11.23 10.69 4.49
N LEU A 138 -11.35 12.01 4.61
CA LEU A 138 -12.58 12.75 4.31
C LEU A 138 -12.76 13.08 2.82
N HIS A 139 -11.66 13.34 2.11
CA HIS A 139 -11.68 13.93 0.76
C HIS A 139 -10.90 13.10 -0.27
N GLY A 140 -10.49 11.88 0.07
CA GLY A 140 -9.62 11.02 -0.76
C GLY A 140 -10.25 10.53 -2.07
N GLU A 141 -11.56 10.65 -2.22
CA GLU A 141 -12.25 10.43 -3.50
C GLU A 141 -11.85 11.46 -4.57
N ASN A 142 -11.39 12.64 -4.16
CA ASN A 142 -10.83 13.60 -5.09
C ASN A 142 -9.41 13.18 -5.51
N TYR A 143 -9.27 12.69 -6.75
CA TYR A 143 -8.01 12.17 -7.28
C TYR A 143 -6.84 13.16 -7.20
N SER A 144 -7.09 14.44 -7.49
CA SER A 144 -6.05 15.47 -7.41
C SER A 144 -5.55 15.66 -5.98
N PHE A 145 -6.47 15.83 -5.03
CA PHE A 145 -6.10 15.98 -3.62
C PHE A 145 -5.41 14.73 -3.08
N LYS A 146 -5.92 13.53 -3.39
CA LYS A 146 -5.29 12.26 -3.03
C LYS A 146 -3.83 12.18 -3.49
N GLY A 147 -3.55 12.59 -4.72
CA GLY A 147 -2.18 12.62 -5.26
C GLY A 147 -1.24 13.54 -4.47
N TYR A 148 -1.65 14.79 -4.22
CA TYR A 148 -0.81 15.75 -3.50
C TYR A 148 -0.66 15.42 -2.01
N ALA A 149 -1.74 15.00 -1.34
CA ALA A 149 -1.72 14.59 0.05
C ALA A 149 -0.84 13.36 0.27
N SER A 150 -0.91 12.35 -0.62
CA SER A 150 -0.04 11.17 -0.52
C SER A 150 1.44 11.54 -0.64
N LYS A 151 1.79 12.40 -1.62
CA LYS A 151 3.17 12.90 -1.77
C LYS A 151 3.62 13.73 -0.57
N PHE A 152 2.72 14.50 0.04
CA PHE A 152 3.04 15.25 1.26
C PHE A 152 3.40 14.28 2.38
N LEU A 153 2.60 13.23 2.57
CA LEU A 153 2.82 12.22 3.62
C LEU A 153 4.13 11.46 3.42
N ASP A 154 4.44 11.04 2.18
CA ASP A 154 5.71 10.37 1.87
C ASP A 154 6.93 11.17 2.37
N VAL A 155 6.89 12.49 2.18
CA VAL A 155 7.97 13.38 2.59
C VAL A 155 7.90 13.72 4.08
N ALA A 156 6.69 13.99 4.61
CA ALA A 156 6.51 14.34 6.02
C ALA A 156 6.94 13.19 6.95
N ASP A 157 6.61 11.95 6.57
CA ASP A 157 7.01 10.75 7.33
C ASP A 157 8.53 10.57 7.31
N LEU A 158 9.17 10.83 6.16
CA LEU A 158 10.63 10.83 6.04
C LEU A 158 11.29 11.91 6.91
N MET A 159 10.69 13.09 7.01
CA MET A 159 11.18 14.19 7.84
C MET A 159 10.99 13.92 9.34
N ALA A 160 9.91 13.22 9.70
CA ALA A 160 9.58 12.88 11.09
C ALA A 160 10.42 11.71 11.63
N ASN A 161 10.75 10.75 10.77
CA ASN A 161 11.59 9.62 11.13
C ASN A 161 12.68 9.39 10.06
N PRO A 162 13.93 9.81 10.34
CA PRO A 162 15.03 9.60 9.39
C PRO A 162 15.41 8.13 9.24
N ASP A 163 14.98 7.25 10.16
CA ASP A 163 15.18 5.81 9.99
C ASP A 163 14.28 5.25 8.89
N ILE A 164 14.91 4.98 7.74
CA ILE A 164 14.27 4.33 6.61
C ILE A 164 13.89 2.89 7.01
N SER A 165 12.61 2.68 7.32
CA SER A 165 12.03 1.36 7.58
C SER A 165 11.65 0.65 6.28
N ARG A 166 11.67 -0.69 6.30
CA ARG A 166 11.14 -1.51 5.20
C ARG A 166 9.62 -1.32 5.07
N PRO A 167 9.10 -0.93 3.88
CA PRO A 167 7.65 -0.87 3.65
C PRO A 167 6.99 -2.25 3.76
N ALA A 168 5.72 -2.27 4.19
CA ALA A 168 4.92 -3.51 4.19
C ALA A 168 4.58 -3.94 2.76
N LEU A 169 4.50 -5.25 2.53
CA LEU A 169 4.00 -5.81 1.28
C LEU A 169 2.48 -5.56 1.16
N SER A 170 2.04 -5.19 -0.04
CA SER A 170 0.62 -5.01 -0.36
C SER A 170 0.38 -5.29 -1.84
N PRO A 171 -0.77 -5.86 -2.24
CA PRO A 171 -1.13 -5.99 -3.64
C PRO A 171 -1.29 -4.62 -4.34
N ASP A 172 -1.53 -3.56 -3.56
CA ASP A 172 -1.75 -2.18 -4.03
C ASP A 172 -0.52 -1.29 -3.79
N LEU A 173 0.68 -1.86 -3.63
CA LEU A 173 1.91 -1.11 -3.33
C LEU A 173 2.29 -0.10 -4.42
N ARG A 174 1.82 -0.29 -5.65
CA ARG A 174 2.09 0.59 -6.79
C ARG A 174 1.52 2.00 -6.56
N SER A 175 2.36 3.03 -6.73
CA SER A 175 1.98 4.45 -6.63
C SER A 175 1.84 5.14 -7.99
N GLY A 176 0.84 4.74 -8.78
CA GLY A 176 0.51 5.40 -10.05
C GLY A 176 1.62 5.24 -11.11
N TYR A 177 2.26 6.36 -11.49
CA TYR A 177 3.28 6.43 -12.54
C TYR A 177 4.72 6.40 -12.01
N GLU A 178 4.92 6.47 -10.69
CA GLU A 178 6.24 6.49 -10.06
C GLU A 178 6.33 5.41 -8.98
N MET A 179 7.53 4.89 -8.74
CA MET A 179 7.77 4.00 -7.61
C MET A 179 7.61 4.80 -6.29
N PRO A 180 6.88 4.27 -5.28
CA PRO A 180 6.76 4.88 -3.96
C PRO A 180 8.12 5.30 -3.39
N LEU A 181 8.18 6.51 -2.83
CA LEU A 181 9.44 7.07 -2.30
C LEU A 181 10.02 6.20 -1.19
N SER A 182 9.17 5.68 -0.30
CA SER A 182 9.57 4.79 0.81
C SER A 182 10.30 3.53 0.33
N VAL A 183 9.82 2.91 -0.76
CA VAL A 183 10.48 1.75 -1.39
C VAL A 183 11.81 2.14 -2.02
N ARG A 184 11.86 3.26 -2.76
CA ARG A 184 13.11 3.76 -3.37
C ARG A 184 14.18 4.01 -2.31
N LEU A 185 13.82 4.67 -1.21
CA LEU A 185 14.73 4.97 -0.10
C LEU A 185 15.24 3.69 0.59
N HIS A 186 14.35 2.76 0.91
CA HIS A 186 14.71 1.49 1.56
C HIS A 186 15.69 0.68 0.71
N LEU A 187 15.36 0.48 -0.57
CA LEU A 187 16.21 -0.26 -1.50
C LEU A 187 17.49 0.50 -1.82
N GLY A 188 17.43 1.83 -1.92
CA GLY A 188 18.60 2.70 -2.09
C GLY A 188 19.60 2.57 -0.94
N ARG A 189 19.12 2.51 0.32
CA ARG A 189 19.97 2.28 1.50
C ARG A 189 20.66 0.92 1.44
N LYS A 190 19.95 -0.14 1.03
CA LYS A 190 20.56 -1.47 0.83
C LYS A 190 21.61 -1.46 -0.29
N LEU A 191 21.34 -0.81 -1.42
CA LEU A 191 22.31 -0.67 -2.52
C LEU A 191 23.57 0.08 -2.07
N GLY A 192 23.39 1.20 -1.34
CA GLY A 192 24.51 1.98 -0.79
C GLY A 192 25.38 1.17 0.17
N SER A 193 24.74 0.28 0.94
CA SER A 193 25.41 -0.65 1.88
C SER A 193 25.98 -1.90 1.21
N LYS A 194 25.78 -2.08 -0.11
CA LYS A 194 26.19 -3.26 -0.90
C LYS A 194 25.68 -4.59 -0.34
N LEU A 195 24.52 -4.57 0.32
CA LEU A 195 23.87 -5.79 0.82
C LEU A 195 23.02 -6.42 -0.29
N PRO A 196 22.98 -7.77 -0.42
CA PRO A 196 22.06 -8.41 -1.34
C PRO A 196 20.61 -8.13 -0.93
N PHE A 197 19.73 -8.08 -1.93
CA PHE A 197 18.30 -8.00 -1.71
C PHE A 197 17.81 -9.38 -1.28
N ASP A 198 17.08 -9.42 -0.16
CA ASP A 198 16.38 -10.65 0.21
C ASP A 198 15.09 -10.78 -0.60
N SER A 199 14.37 -11.87 -0.35
CA SER A 199 13.13 -12.14 -1.06
C SER A 199 12.08 -11.04 -0.87
N THR A 200 11.99 -10.45 0.33
CA THR A 200 11.02 -9.38 0.61
C THR A 200 11.40 -8.10 -0.13
N ASP A 201 12.69 -7.75 -0.15
CA ASP A 201 13.18 -6.57 -0.88
C ASP A 201 12.93 -6.70 -2.39
N ALA A 202 13.14 -7.89 -2.95
CA ALA A 202 12.88 -8.15 -4.36
C ALA A 202 11.39 -8.11 -4.71
N LEU A 203 10.51 -8.59 -3.82
CA LEU A 203 9.06 -8.50 -4.00
C LEU A 203 8.58 -7.05 -3.89
N LEU A 204 9.07 -6.29 -2.90
CA LEU A 204 8.80 -4.86 -2.78
C LEU A 204 9.18 -4.13 -4.07
N TRP A 205 10.38 -4.42 -4.59
CA TRP A 205 10.85 -3.81 -5.82
C TRP A 205 9.88 -4.08 -6.98
N ILE A 206 9.54 -5.34 -7.25
CA ILE A 206 8.71 -5.67 -8.41
C ILE A 206 7.28 -5.12 -8.28
N LEU A 207 6.66 -5.23 -7.10
CA LEU A 207 5.31 -4.72 -6.86
C LEU A 207 5.22 -3.19 -6.94
N SER A 208 6.33 -2.50 -6.73
CA SER A 208 6.42 -1.05 -6.73
C SER A 208 6.67 -0.43 -8.11
N LEU A 209 6.97 -1.24 -9.13
CA LEU A 209 7.23 -0.74 -10.49
C LEU A 209 5.94 -0.21 -11.14
N PRO A 210 6.00 0.96 -11.84
CA PRO A 210 4.81 1.56 -12.47
C PRO A 210 4.11 0.69 -13.53
N ASP A 211 4.84 -0.22 -14.15
CA ASP A 211 4.35 -1.11 -15.21
C ASP A 211 4.01 -2.52 -14.72
N THR A 212 4.14 -2.77 -13.41
CA THR A 212 3.75 -4.05 -12.83
C THR A 212 2.29 -4.01 -12.41
N GLN A 213 1.51 -4.96 -12.92
CA GLN A 213 0.12 -5.18 -12.53
C GLN A 213 -0.06 -6.64 -12.16
N LEU A 214 -0.55 -6.88 -10.93
CA LEU A 214 -0.83 -8.23 -10.49
C LEU A 214 -2.00 -8.82 -11.25
N ARG A 215 -1.81 -10.05 -11.74
CA ARG A 215 -2.90 -10.86 -12.28
C ARG A 215 -3.82 -11.29 -11.13
N THR A 216 -5.06 -11.63 -11.48
CA THR A 216 -6.10 -12.02 -10.51
C THR A 216 -5.66 -13.11 -9.51
N PRO A 217 -4.88 -14.16 -9.90
CA PRO A 217 -4.39 -15.12 -8.92
C PRO A 217 -3.51 -14.52 -7.84
N ALA A 218 -2.53 -13.72 -8.25
CA ALA A 218 -1.61 -13.04 -7.37
C ALA A 218 -2.30 -11.99 -6.48
N SER A 219 -3.25 -11.22 -7.01
CA SER A 219 -3.95 -10.20 -6.20
C SER A 219 -4.95 -10.79 -5.22
N ARG A 220 -5.72 -11.82 -5.62
CA ARG A 220 -6.70 -12.48 -4.74
C ARG A 220 -6.04 -13.31 -3.64
N CYS A 221 -4.91 -13.94 -3.94
CA CYS A 221 -4.21 -14.87 -3.05
C CYS A 221 -2.84 -14.27 -2.68
N PHE A 222 -2.83 -13.01 -2.25
CA PHE A 222 -1.58 -12.25 -2.06
C PHE A 222 -0.71 -12.81 -0.93
N GLU A 223 -1.32 -13.34 0.12
CA GLU A 223 -0.61 -13.98 1.23
C GLU A 223 0.11 -15.25 0.74
N GLU A 224 -0.61 -16.10 0.01
CA GLU A 224 -0.06 -17.32 -0.58
C GLU A 224 0.97 -16.99 -1.68
N LEU A 225 0.80 -15.89 -2.40
CA LEU A 225 1.79 -15.37 -3.36
C LEU A 225 3.09 -14.97 -2.65
N ALA A 226 3.01 -14.21 -1.56
CA ALA A 226 4.18 -13.77 -0.82
C ALA A 226 4.95 -14.97 -0.26
N GLU A 227 4.24 -15.96 0.29
CA GLU A 227 4.84 -17.20 0.78
C GLU A 227 5.51 -18.01 -0.33
N LEU A 228 4.81 -18.24 -1.45
CA LEU A 228 5.36 -18.96 -2.60
C LEU A 228 6.56 -18.23 -3.19
N TRP A 229 6.48 -16.91 -3.29
CA TRP A 229 7.57 -16.06 -3.75
C TRP A 229 8.81 -16.25 -2.86
N HIS A 230 8.65 -16.29 -1.53
CA HIS A 230 9.77 -16.54 -0.62
C HIS A 230 10.47 -17.87 -0.90
N VAL A 231 9.71 -18.94 -1.07
CA VAL A 231 10.25 -20.26 -1.41
C VAL A 231 10.97 -20.23 -2.76
N ARG A 232 10.29 -19.77 -3.81
CA ARG A 232 10.83 -19.80 -5.19
C ARG A 232 12.02 -18.86 -5.35
N PHE A 233 12.01 -17.72 -4.67
CA PHE A 233 13.14 -16.79 -4.63
C PHE A 233 14.35 -17.42 -3.95
N ALA A 234 14.18 -18.05 -2.79
CA ALA A 234 15.30 -18.68 -2.07
C ALA A 234 15.95 -19.81 -2.90
N SER A 235 15.14 -20.60 -3.63
CA SER A 235 15.67 -21.61 -4.54
C SER A 235 16.47 -21.03 -5.71
N ARG A 236 16.08 -19.85 -6.23
CA ARG A 236 16.76 -19.19 -7.36
C ARG A 236 17.95 -18.33 -6.92
N TYR A 237 17.88 -17.74 -5.73
CA TYR A 237 18.85 -16.80 -5.18
C TYR A 237 19.18 -17.17 -3.73
N PRO A 238 19.89 -18.29 -3.49
CA PRO A 238 20.15 -18.80 -2.15
C PRO A 238 20.94 -17.82 -1.27
N ASP A 239 21.83 -17.03 -1.88
CA ASP A 239 22.62 -15.98 -1.19
C ASP A 239 21.97 -14.57 -1.30
N GLY A 240 20.71 -14.50 -1.73
CA GLY A 240 20.02 -13.27 -2.08
C GLY A 240 20.37 -12.71 -3.47
N LEU A 241 19.60 -11.74 -3.93
CA LEU A 241 19.79 -11.10 -5.23
C LEU A 241 20.86 -10.02 -5.13
N LYS A 242 21.99 -10.24 -5.81
CA LYS A 242 23.04 -9.22 -5.94
C LYS A 242 22.64 -8.19 -7.00
N VAL A 243 22.56 -6.93 -6.60
CA VAL A 243 22.19 -5.82 -7.47
C VAL A 243 23.33 -4.81 -7.51
N ASN A 244 23.81 -4.48 -8.71
CA ASN A 244 24.85 -3.47 -8.88
C ASN A 244 24.29 -2.08 -8.58
N SER A 245 24.97 -1.33 -7.71
CA SER A 245 24.58 0.05 -7.41
C SER A 245 24.73 0.93 -8.66
N PRO A 246 23.65 1.61 -9.10
CA PRO A 246 23.75 2.57 -10.20
C PRO A 246 24.52 3.82 -9.77
N ARG A 247 25.02 4.58 -10.75
CA ARG A 247 25.57 5.92 -10.52
C ARG A 247 24.47 6.94 -10.21
N THR A 248 23.26 6.72 -10.76
CA THR A 248 22.08 7.55 -10.53
C THR A 248 21.70 7.56 -9.05
N LYS A 249 21.39 8.73 -8.53
CA LYS A 249 21.03 8.98 -7.13
C LYS A 249 19.56 9.37 -7.02
N ILE A 250 18.94 9.02 -5.89
CA ILE A 250 17.56 9.41 -5.60
C ILE A 250 17.53 10.93 -5.47
N LYS A 251 16.67 11.55 -6.27
CA LYS A 251 16.27 12.95 -6.09
C LYS A 251 14.91 12.97 -5.43
N VAL A 252 14.85 13.49 -4.20
CA VAL A 252 13.58 13.68 -3.50
C VAL A 252 13.08 15.07 -3.85
N GLU A 253 12.19 15.14 -4.84
CA GLU A 253 11.58 16.40 -5.26
C GLU A 253 10.10 16.42 -4.86
N TYR A 254 9.71 17.40 -4.05
CA TYR A 254 8.31 17.62 -3.72
C TYR A 254 7.67 18.61 -4.70
N ARG A 255 6.66 18.17 -5.44
CA ARG A 255 5.83 19.05 -6.29
C ARG A 255 4.58 19.45 -5.53
N ALA A 256 4.53 20.71 -5.09
CA ALA A 256 3.42 21.24 -4.34
C ALA A 256 2.15 21.38 -5.19
N ALA A 257 1.00 21.27 -4.54
CA ALA A 257 -0.30 21.66 -5.06
C ALA A 257 -0.41 23.18 -5.21
N SER A 258 0.25 23.92 -4.32
CA SER A 258 0.31 25.37 -4.38
C SER A 258 1.19 25.85 -5.54
N GLY A 259 0.61 26.63 -6.46
CA GLY A 259 1.35 27.33 -7.51
C GLY A 259 2.39 28.34 -6.96
N GLY A 260 2.34 28.66 -5.67
CA GLY A 260 3.28 29.56 -5.00
C GLY A 260 4.67 29.01 -4.72
N PHE A 261 4.90 27.72 -4.98
CA PHE A 261 6.15 27.02 -4.64
C PHE A 261 7.23 27.10 -5.71
N GLY A 262 6.98 27.76 -6.84
CA GLY A 262 7.94 27.80 -7.95
C GLY A 262 8.18 26.45 -8.63
N GLY A 263 7.43 25.40 -8.25
CA GLY A 263 7.33 24.13 -8.97
C GLY A 263 7.82 22.92 -8.21
N ARG A 264 9.01 22.96 -7.58
CA ARG A 264 9.61 21.81 -6.88
C ARG A 264 10.47 22.25 -5.69
N VAL A 265 10.39 21.51 -4.58
CA VAL A 265 11.32 21.62 -3.45
C VAL A 265 12.26 20.43 -3.51
N ASP A 266 13.56 20.69 -3.63
CA ASP A 266 14.59 19.66 -3.55
C ASP A 266 14.89 19.35 -2.07
N LEU A 267 14.77 18.08 -1.69
CA LEU A 267 14.97 17.59 -0.33
C LEU A 267 16.16 16.62 -0.24
N SER A 268 16.97 16.55 -1.30
CA SER A 268 18.12 15.65 -1.39
C SER A 268 19.29 16.02 -0.46
N ASP A 269 19.32 17.24 0.07
CA ASP A 269 20.30 17.71 1.06
C ASP A 269 19.97 17.34 2.52
N SER A 270 18.91 16.55 2.75
CA SER A 270 18.62 16.02 4.08
C SER A 270 19.60 14.89 4.46
N GLU A 271 19.78 14.64 5.77
CA GLU A 271 20.75 13.72 6.40
C GLU A 271 20.84 12.27 5.85
N LEU A 272 20.00 11.91 4.88
CA LEU A 272 19.95 10.63 4.18
C LEU A 272 21.09 10.43 3.16
N GLY A 273 21.73 11.52 2.72
CA GLY A 273 22.79 11.49 1.71
C GLY A 273 22.31 10.98 0.33
N PRO A 274 23.17 11.01 -0.71
CA PRO A 274 22.78 10.60 -2.05
C PRO A 274 22.71 9.07 -2.16
N LEU A 275 21.57 8.50 -1.79
CA LEU A 275 21.26 7.08 -1.95
C LEU A 275 21.20 6.70 -3.44
N PRO A 276 21.76 5.56 -3.86
CA PRO A 276 21.56 5.03 -5.21
C PRO A 276 20.07 4.82 -5.52
N ASP A 277 19.65 5.15 -6.73
CA ASP A 277 18.26 5.01 -7.15
C ASP A 277 18.01 3.65 -7.80
N VAL A 278 17.31 2.77 -7.08
CA VAL A 278 16.93 1.44 -7.60
C VAL A 278 16.09 1.53 -8.87
N GLY A 279 15.35 2.62 -9.09
CA GLY A 279 14.57 2.86 -10.31
C GLY A 279 15.41 2.97 -11.58
N ALA A 280 16.73 3.21 -11.45
CA ALA A 280 17.66 3.23 -12.58
C ALA A 280 18.25 1.86 -12.93
N VAL A 281 17.87 0.80 -12.21
CA VAL A 281 18.36 -0.56 -12.43
C VAL A 281 17.28 -1.38 -13.16
N SER A 282 17.64 -1.99 -14.30
CA SER A 282 16.72 -2.83 -15.08
C SER A 282 17.12 -4.30 -15.19
N ALA A 283 18.41 -4.61 -15.03
CA ALA A 283 18.96 -5.93 -15.34
C ALA A 283 18.25 -7.14 -14.68
N PRO A 284 17.86 -7.12 -13.38
CA PRO A 284 17.20 -8.26 -12.76
C PRO A 284 15.67 -8.26 -12.94
N ILE A 285 15.08 -7.19 -13.49
CA ILE A 285 13.63 -6.99 -13.47
C ILE A 285 12.90 -8.11 -14.22
N ASP A 286 13.33 -8.46 -15.43
CA ASP A 286 12.63 -9.49 -16.22
C ASP A 286 12.67 -10.86 -15.52
N GLY A 287 13.80 -11.23 -14.92
CA GLY A 287 13.91 -12.46 -14.14
C GLY A 287 12.99 -12.47 -12.91
N LEU A 288 12.81 -11.32 -12.25
CA LEU A 288 11.86 -11.16 -11.15
C LEU A 288 10.40 -11.20 -11.63
N ARG A 289 10.09 -10.63 -12.81
CA ARG A 289 8.76 -10.74 -13.43
C ARG A 289 8.41 -12.18 -13.77
N ASP A 290 9.35 -12.92 -14.34
CA ASP A 290 9.17 -14.34 -14.65
C ASP A 290 8.87 -15.14 -13.38
N LEU A 291 9.59 -14.85 -12.29
CA LEU A 291 9.36 -15.48 -11.00
C LEU A 291 7.96 -15.15 -10.45
N LEU A 292 7.55 -13.88 -10.53
CA LEU A 292 6.23 -13.41 -10.07
C LEU A 292 5.11 -14.07 -10.88
N ASN A 293 5.29 -14.15 -12.20
CA ASN A 293 4.35 -14.78 -13.11
C ASN A 293 4.23 -16.28 -12.84
N ALA A 294 5.34 -16.98 -12.65
CA ALA A 294 5.34 -18.40 -12.30
C ALA A 294 4.57 -18.65 -10.99
N CYS A 295 4.83 -17.85 -9.94
CA CYS A 295 4.07 -17.96 -8.69
C CYS A 295 2.56 -17.74 -8.91
N SER A 296 2.19 -16.75 -9.73
CA SER A 296 0.80 -16.50 -10.07
C SER A 296 0.15 -17.62 -10.91
N ASP A 297 0.91 -18.35 -11.73
CA ASP A 297 0.39 -19.49 -12.50
C ASP A 297 0.17 -20.70 -11.59
N GLU A 298 1.09 -20.96 -10.67
CA GLU A 298 0.97 -22.02 -9.67
C GLU A 298 -0.26 -21.81 -8.76
N LEU A 299 -0.63 -20.56 -8.47
CA LEU A 299 -1.81 -20.21 -7.68
C LEU A 299 -3.13 -20.15 -8.48
N ALA A 300 -3.10 -20.38 -9.80
CA ALA A 300 -4.27 -20.16 -10.65
C ALA A 300 -5.46 -21.07 -10.29
N ALA A 301 -5.22 -22.34 -9.94
CA ALA A 301 -6.28 -23.27 -9.56
C ALA A 301 -6.94 -22.88 -8.23
N TYR A 302 -6.12 -22.58 -7.22
CA TYR A 302 -6.57 -22.09 -5.92
C TYR A 302 -7.37 -20.79 -6.05
N SER A 303 -6.86 -19.81 -6.80
CA SER A 303 -7.56 -18.56 -7.06
C SER A 303 -8.91 -18.75 -7.76
N ARG A 304 -9.01 -19.70 -8.70
CA ARG A 304 -10.27 -20.01 -9.39
C ARG A 304 -11.32 -20.59 -8.43
N LEU A 305 -10.91 -21.40 -7.46
CA LEU A 305 -11.80 -21.91 -6.42
C LEU A 305 -12.30 -20.75 -5.55
N LEU A 306 -11.40 -19.92 -5.01
CA LEU A 306 -11.77 -18.77 -4.17
C LEU A 306 -12.60 -17.73 -4.91
N GLY A 307 -12.42 -17.59 -6.23
CA GLY A 307 -13.27 -16.74 -7.05
C GLY A 307 -14.71 -17.22 -7.18
N LYS A 308 -14.97 -18.53 -6.97
CA LYS A 308 -16.32 -19.13 -6.98
C LYS A 308 -16.89 -19.28 -5.56
N LYS A 309 -16.03 -19.59 -4.60
CA LYS A 309 -16.35 -19.91 -3.20
C LYS A 309 -15.30 -19.28 -2.28
N PRO A 310 -15.40 -17.99 -1.95
CA PRO A 310 -14.43 -17.31 -1.08
C PRO A 310 -14.26 -18.00 0.29
N GLU A 311 -15.33 -18.58 0.82
CA GLU A 311 -15.37 -19.32 2.08
C GLU A 311 -14.56 -20.63 2.05
N ALA A 312 -14.12 -21.08 0.87
CA ALA A 312 -13.33 -22.30 0.75
C ALA A 312 -11.88 -22.13 1.21
N ARG A 313 -11.42 -20.92 1.54
CA ARG A 313 -10.00 -20.61 1.85
C ARG A 313 -9.38 -21.55 2.89
N ASP A 314 -10.11 -21.81 3.96
CA ASP A 314 -9.64 -22.61 5.09
C ASP A 314 -10.05 -24.10 4.97
N THR A 315 -10.54 -24.51 3.80
CA THR A 315 -10.92 -25.89 3.54
C THR A 315 -9.72 -26.71 3.10
N VAL A 316 -9.78 -28.00 3.43
CA VAL A 316 -8.76 -28.96 3.01
C VAL A 316 -8.71 -29.08 1.48
N GLU A 317 -9.86 -29.05 0.80
CA GLU A 317 -9.94 -29.04 -0.67
C GLU A 317 -9.12 -27.89 -1.27
N ALA A 318 -9.25 -26.68 -0.71
CA ALA A 318 -8.52 -25.51 -1.19
C ALA A 318 -7.01 -25.61 -0.87
N ALA A 319 -6.66 -26.08 0.34
CA ALA A 319 -5.26 -26.32 0.72
C ALA A 319 -4.55 -27.18 -0.31
N PHE A 320 -5.20 -28.26 -0.75
CA PHE A 320 -4.67 -29.18 -1.74
C PHE A 320 -4.46 -28.62 -3.15
N LEU A 321 -5.06 -27.45 -3.46
CA LEU A 321 -4.77 -26.73 -4.70
C LEU A 321 -3.47 -25.91 -4.63
N LEU A 322 -2.93 -25.68 -3.43
CA LEU A 322 -1.67 -24.96 -3.24
C LEU A 322 -0.47 -25.83 -3.65
N PRO A 323 0.67 -25.20 -4.02
CA PRO A 323 1.95 -25.89 -4.18
C PRO A 323 2.38 -26.61 -2.91
N LYS A 324 3.10 -27.73 -3.08
CA LYS A 324 3.57 -28.59 -1.98
C LYS A 324 4.38 -27.81 -0.94
N GLU A 325 5.16 -26.83 -1.40
CA GLU A 325 6.03 -26.05 -0.53
C GLU A 325 5.25 -25.14 0.41
N ILE A 326 4.08 -24.64 0.01
CA ILE A 326 3.16 -23.88 0.89
C ILE A 326 2.40 -24.81 1.84
N LEU A 327 2.08 -26.02 1.37
CA LEU A 327 1.46 -27.03 2.22
C LEU A 327 2.40 -27.45 3.36
N THR A 328 3.70 -27.56 3.07
CA THR A 328 4.72 -28.10 3.98
C THR A 328 5.54 -27.04 4.72
N SER A 329 5.43 -25.76 4.37
CA SER A 329 6.12 -24.62 5.01
C SER A 329 5.64 -24.32 6.44
N GLY A 330 4.53 -24.90 6.88
CA GLY A 330 3.94 -24.66 8.21
C GLY A 330 2.89 -23.56 8.25
N SER A 331 2.34 -23.14 7.10
CA SER A 331 1.10 -22.34 7.05
C SER A 331 -0.02 -23.05 7.83
N GLU A 332 -0.88 -22.30 8.55
CA GLU A 332 -1.93 -22.89 9.40
C GLU A 332 -2.84 -23.84 8.59
N THR A 333 -3.20 -23.44 7.38
CA THR A 333 -4.04 -24.21 6.45
C THR A 333 -3.34 -25.47 5.94
N GLY A 334 -2.06 -25.37 5.56
CA GLY A 334 -1.25 -26.53 5.13
C GLY A 334 -1.01 -27.53 6.26
N ALA A 335 -0.67 -27.03 7.45
CA ALA A 335 -0.44 -27.83 8.65
C ALA A 335 -1.70 -28.60 9.09
N ALA A 336 -2.88 -27.98 9.02
CA ALA A 336 -4.14 -28.65 9.36
C ALA A 336 -4.50 -29.77 8.37
N ALA A 337 -4.26 -29.56 7.06
CA ALA A 337 -4.47 -30.59 6.05
C ALA A 337 -3.47 -31.76 6.20
N LEU A 338 -2.19 -31.45 6.41
CA LEU A 338 -1.14 -32.44 6.68
C LEU A 338 -1.46 -33.27 7.93
N LYS A 339 -1.82 -32.61 9.03
CA LYS A 339 -2.15 -33.27 10.30
C LYS A 339 -3.26 -34.30 10.17
N ARG A 340 -4.33 -34.01 9.42
CA ARG A 340 -5.45 -34.95 9.21
C ARG A 340 -5.00 -36.23 8.50
N VAL A 341 -4.02 -36.13 7.61
CA VAL A 341 -3.46 -37.30 6.92
C VAL A 341 -2.43 -38.02 7.80
N ASP A 342 -1.62 -37.28 8.55
CA ASP A 342 -0.68 -37.85 9.53
C ASP A 342 -1.40 -38.61 10.66
N ASP A 343 -2.59 -38.18 11.07
CA ASP A 343 -3.41 -38.84 12.10
C ASP A 343 -3.80 -40.29 11.74
N PHE A 344 -3.78 -40.67 10.46
CA PHE A 344 -3.98 -42.08 10.07
C PHE A 344 -2.81 -42.96 10.50
N PHE A 345 -1.60 -42.41 10.53
CA PHE A 345 -0.38 -43.15 10.80
C PHE A 345 -0.10 -43.32 12.29
N GLY A 346 -0.44 -42.33 13.11
CA GLY A 346 0.04 -42.29 14.50
C GLY A 346 1.56 -42.44 14.54
N ASP A 347 2.06 -43.37 15.37
CA ASP A 347 3.49 -43.69 15.48
C ASP A 347 4.00 -44.67 14.41
N HIS A 348 3.14 -45.09 13.48
CA HIS A 348 3.47 -46.10 12.47
C HIS A 348 3.85 -45.48 11.11
N ARG A 349 4.51 -46.27 10.25
CA ARG A 349 4.84 -45.87 8.87
C ARG A 349 3.82 -46.33 7.83
N ILE A 350 2.93 -47.24 8.23
CA ILE A 350 1.90 -47.86 7.39
C ILE A 350 0.60 -47.83 8.19
N ALA A 351 -0.52 -47.51 7.53
CA ALA A 351 -1.84 -47.47 8.14
C ALA A 351 -2.90 -48.06 7.20
N GLY A 352 -3.89 -48.75 7.76
CA GLY A 352 -5.09 -49.15 7.04
C GLY A 352 -6.23 -48.18 7.32
N ALA A 353 -6.96 -47.75 6.28
CA ALA A 353 -8.08 -46.83 6.41
C ALA A 353 -9.26 -47.23 5.52
N LYS A 354 -10.46 -46.76 5.84
CA LYS A 354 -11.58 -46.76 4.89
C LYS A 354 -11.41 -45.63 3.88
N VAL A 355 -11.74 -45.88 2.61
CA VAL A 355 -11.66 -44.87 1.54
C VAL A 355 -12.53 -43.65 1.86
N THR A 356 -13.72 -43.84 2.40
CA THR A 356 -14.59 -42.76 2.93
C THR A 356 -13.90 -41.88 3.98
N ARG A 357 -13.14 -42.47 4.91
CA ARG A 357 -12.43 -41.71 5.94
C ARG A 357 -11.29 -40.90 5.34
N LEU A 358 -10.55 -41.48 4.39
CA LEU A 358 -9.51 -40.76 3.64
C LEU A 358 -10.12 -39.59 2.87
N ALA A 359 -11.17 -39.82 2.09
CA ALA A 359 -11.84 -38.78 1.32
C ALA A 359 -12.32 -37.63 2.22
N GLN A 360 -12.91 -37.94 3.38
CA GLN A 360 -13.29 -36.93 4.37
C GLN A 360 -12.08 -36.15 4.89
N ALA A 361 -10.96 -36.81 5.17
CA ALA A 361 -9.73 -36.16 5.60
C ALA A 361 -9.15 -35.24 4.51
N LEU A 362 -9.37 -35.57 3.23
CA LEU A 362 -9.00 -34.75 2.07
C LEU A 362 -10.03 -33.68 1.71
N GLY A 363 -11.14 -33.57 2.45
CA GLY A 363 -12.23 -32.65 2.15
C GLY A 363 -12.97 -32.96 0.84
N MET A 364 -12.92 -34.21 0.37
CA MET A 364 -13.51 -34.65 -0.88
C MET A 364 -14.87 -35.31 -0.64
N GLU A 365 -15.88 -34.89 -1.40
CA GLU A 365 -17.17 -35.56 -1.44
C GLU A 365 -17.11 -36.78 -2.36
N ILE A 366 -17.46 -37.95 -1.84
CA ILE A 366 -17.52 -39.21 -2.59
C ILE A 366 -18.86 -39.93 -2.34
N PRO A 367 -19.32 -40.79 -3.26
CA PRO A 367 -20.49 -41.63 -3.03
C PRO A 367 -20.34 -42.50 -1.77
N PRO A 368 -21.42 -42.87 -1.07
CA PRO A 368 -21.33 -43.63 0.17
C PRO A 368 -20.87 -45.09 -0.02
N LYS A 369 -21.05 -45.66 -1.22
CA LYS A 369 -20.67 -47.04 -1.58
C LYS A 369 -20.32 -47.16 -3.05
N GLY A 370 -19.61 -48.23 -3.39
CA GLY A 370 -19.34 -48.62 -4.77
C GLY A 370 -18.05 -48.05 -5.35
N LYS A 371 -17.77 -48.39 -6.61
CA LYS A 371 -16.51 -48.05 -7.29
C LYS A 371 -16.40 -46.56 -7.55
N LEU A 372 -15.25 -45.98 -7.20
CA LEU A 372 -14.91 -44.61 -7.53
C LEU A 372 -14.48 -44.51 -8.99
N GLY A 373 -14.88 -43.41 -9.64
CA GLY A 373 -14.48 -43.11 -11.01
C GLY A 373 -12.97 -42.92 -11.13
N ALA A 374 -12.42 -43.19 -12.33
CA ALA A 374 -10.98 -43.09 -12.57
C ALA A 374 -10.42 -41.68 -12.29
N GLY A 375 -11.17 -40.62 -12.64
CA GLY A 375 -10.76 -39.24 -12.35
C GLY A 375 -10.61 -38.95 -10.85
N LEU A 376 -11.55 -39.45 -10.04
CA LEU A 376 -11.51 -39.28 -8.58
C LEU A 376 -10.35 -40.08 -7.95
N CYS A 377 -10.10 -41.30 -8.43
CA CYS A 377 -8.94 -42.09 -8.00
C CYS A 377 -7.62 -41.37 -8.32
N ASN A 378 -7.50 -40.81 -9.52
CA ASN A 378 -6.30 -40.06 -9.93
C ASN A 378 -6.13 -38.76 -9.14
N GLN A 379 -7.24 -38.10 -8.78
CA GLN A 379 -7.21 -36.91 -7.93
C GLN A 379 -6.71 -37.26 -6.53
N ILE A 380 -7.26 -38.30 -5.88
CA ILE A 380 -6.74 -38.81 -4.60
C ILE A 380 -5.24 -39.13 -4.73
N GLY A 381 -4.86 -39.79 -5.82
CA GLY A 381 -3.48 -40.00 -6.24
C GLY A 381 -2.60 -38.77 -6.11
N ALA A 382 -2.90 -37.74 -6.89
CA ALA A 382 -2.12 -36.51 -6.94
C ALA A 382 -2.09 -35.77 -5.60
N LEU A 383 -3.16 -35.85 -4.79
CA LEU A 383 -3.16 -35.27 -3.45
C LEU A 383 -2.23 -36.01 -2.49
N MET A 384 -2.19 -37.34 -2.59
CA MET A 384 -1.32 -38.15 -1.75
C MET A 384 0.17 -37.97 -2.07
N ASP A 385 0.51 -37.83 -3.35
CA ASP A 385 1.88 -37.50 -3.78
C ASP A 385 2.36 -36.16 -3.17
N LYS A 386 1.48 -35.14 -3.13
CA LYS A 386 1.81 -33.84 -2.50
C LYS A 386 2.16 -33.96 -1.02
N LEU A 387 1.66 -35.00 -0.35
CA LEU A 387 1.88 -35.24 1.08
C LEU A 387 2.96 -36.28 1.35
N ASP A 388 3.67 -36.75 0.32
CA ASP A 388 4.66 -37.83 0.44
C ASP A 388 4.04 -39.12 1.03
N VAL A 389 2.81 -39.44 0.62
CA VAL A 389 2.08 -40.64 1.03
C VAL A 389 1.76 -41.50 -0.20
N GLY A 390 2.21 -42.75 -0.18
CA GLY A 390 1.78 -43.77 -1.13
C GLY A 390 0.57 -44.55 -0.59
N PHE A 391 -0.17 -45.21 -1.48
CA PHE A 391 -1.29 -46.07 -1.08
C PHE A 391 -1.52 -47.25 -2.01
N GLU A 392 -2.27 -48.24 -1.53
CA GLU A 392 -2.71 -49.41 -2.31
C GLU A 392 -4.18 -49.77 -1.96
N PRO A 393 -5.09 -49.97 -2.94
CA PRO A 393 -4.85 -49.99 -4.39
C PRO A 393 -4.71 -48.60 -5.03
N ASP A 394 -3.62 -48.38 -5.76
CA ASP A 394 -3.43 -47.21 -6.63
C ASP A 394 -3.63 -47.54 -8.11
N ARG A 395 -4.75 -47.06 -8.67
CA ARG A 395 -5.13 -47.25 -10.08
C ARG A 395 -4.10 -46.69 -11.06
N ARG A 396 -3.28 -45.72 -10.66
CA ARG A 396 -2.25 -45.14 -11.54
C ARG A 396 -1.16 -46.15 -11.88
N TYR A 397 -0.94 -47.12 -10.99
CA TYR A 397 0.09 -48.16 -11.12
C TYR A 397 -0.48 -49.59 -11.19
N GLY A 398 -1.80 -49.76 -11.05
CA GLY A 398 -2.47 -51.06 -11.07
C GLY A 398 -3.85 -51.05 -11.76
N SER A 399 -4.44 -52.23 -11.95
CA SER A 399 -5.73 -52.38 -12.62
C SER A 399 -6.95 -52.13 -11.71
N ARG A 400 -6.74 -52.08 -10.39
CA ARG A 400 -7.80 -51.95 -9.38
C ARG A 400 -7.98 -50.49 -8.94
N GLY A 401 -9.22 -50.01 -8.98
CA GLY A 401 -9.60 -48.70 -8.43
C GLY A 401 -10.09 -48.78 -6.99
N LEU A 402 -10.32 -47.63 -6.38
CA LEU A 402 -10.87 -47.53 -5.03
C LEU A 402 -12.38 -47.81 -5.01
N GLU A 403 -12.84 -48.43 -3.94
CA GLU A 403 -14.26 -48.58 -3.60
C GLU A 403 -14.56 -47.70 -2.38
N ALA A 404 -15.64 -46.92 -2.41
CA ALA A 404 -15.93 -45.92 -1.37
C ALA A 404 -16.03 -46.54 0.04
N ASP A 405 -16.67 -47.69 0.14
CA ASP A 405 -16.82 -48.49 1.35
C ASP A 405 -15.69 -49.52 1.54
N GLY A 406 -14.69 -49.51 0.66
CA GLY A 406 -13.51 -50.36 0.72
C GLY A 406 -12.41 -49.85 1.66
N TYR A 407 -11.35 -50.65 1.74
CA TYR A 407 -10.15 -50.35 2.52
C TYR A 407 -8.97 -49.98 1.62
N ILE A 408 -8.13 -49.11 2.14
CA ILE A 408 -6.90 -48.62 1.53
C ILE A 408 -5.75 -48.78 2.53
N LEU A 409 -4.59 -49.19 2.05
CA LEU A 409 -3.35 -49.15 2.79
C LEU A 409 -2.63 -47.85 2.44
N LEU A 410 -2.16 -47.11 3.43
CA LEU A 410 -1.36 -45.89 3.30
C LEU A 410 0.05 -46.18 3.81
N PHE A 411 1.08 -45.62 3.17
CA PHE A 411 2.47 -45.72 3.63
C PHE A 411 3.24 -44.42 3.37
N LYS A 412 4.12 -44.04 4.30
CA LYS A 412 4.97 -42.86 4.14
C LYS A 412 6.01 -43.09 3.05
N ALA A 413 6.01 -42.25 2.02
CA ALA A 413 6.83 -42.33 0.83
C ALA A 413 7.51 -40.98 0.57
N LYS A 414 8.42 -40.56 1.46
CA LYS A 414 9.27 -39.38 1.23
C LYS A 414 10.10 -39.60 -0.03
N GLU A 415 9.97 -38.70 -1.00
CA GLU A 415 10.68 -38.71 -2.30
C GLU A 415 10.17 -39.73 -3.34
N GLY A 416 8.97 -40.30 -3.15
CA GLY A 416 8.38 -41.34 -4.02
C GLY A 416 7.47 -40.82 -5.13
#